data_AF-C0DSQ2-F1
#
_entry.id   AF-C0DSQ2-F1
#
_cell.length_a   1.000
_cell.length_b   1.000
_cell.length_c   1.000
_cell.angle_alpha   90.00
_cell.angle_beta   90.00
_cell.angle_gamma   90.00
#
_symmetry.space_group_name_H-M   'P 1'
#
loop_
_entity.id
_entity.type
_entity.pdbx_description
1 polymer ?
#
loop_
_entity_poly.entity_id
_entity_poly.type
_entity_poly.pdbx_seq_one_letter_code
_entity_poly.pdbx_strand_id
1 'polypeptide(L)'
;MQKADWAELFELQSRYGFIIAADECYSEIYFEGEPPIGCLQAAAELGRDFSKLVMFTSLSKRSNVPGLRSGFVAGDAALLKDFLLYRTYHGSAMGIPVQMASIAAWNDETHVLENRRLYQEKFARVLPILAQGFEVTRPDASFYIWLQAPDGNDLTFARTLWREAAIQVLPGRFLARDTAQGNPGAGYVRIALVAPVADCVAAAEKIVAIRRRCYP
;
A
#
# COMPACT_ATOMS: atom_id res chain seq x y z
N MET A 1 0.67 -2.95 -10.24
CA MET A 1 0.20 -3.56 -11.50
C MET A 1 0.48 -2.59 -12.61
N GLN A 2 1.07 -3.08 -13.69
CA GLN A 2 1.29 -2.37 -14.92
C GLN A 2 0.09 -2.58 -15.86
N LYS A 3 0.07 -1.86 -16.99
CA LYS A 3 -1.01 -1.97 -17.97
C LYS A 3 -1.21 -3.38 -18.52
N ALA A 4 -0.13 -4.15 -18.67
CA ALA A 4 -0.20 -5.55 -19.12
C ALA A 4 -0.92 -6.46 -18.10
N ASP A 5 -0.64 -6.29 -16.81
CA ASP A 5 -1.30 -7.04 -15.73
C ASP A 5 -2.82 -6.78 -15.73
N TRP A 6 -3.21 -5.51 -15.95
CA TRP A 6 -4.62 -5.14 -16.09
C TRP A 6 -5.28 -5.79 -17.30
N ALA A 7 -4.61 -5.84 -18.45
CA ALA A 7 -5.13 -6.49 -19.65
C ALA A 7 -5.40 -7.98 -19.41
N GLU A 8 -4.45 -8.70 -18.81
CA GLU A 8 -4.63 -10.12 -18.45
C GLU A 8 -5.81 -10.30 -17.48
N LEU A 9 -5.90 -9.47 -16.44
CA LEU A 9 -7.00 -9.54 -15.47
C LEU A 9 -8.37 -9.27 -16.13
N PHE A 10 -8.45 -8.33 -17.07
CA PHE A 10 -9.66 -8.04 -17.82
C PHE A 10 -10.06 -9.17 -18.78
N GLU A 11 -9.10 -9.86 -19.39
CA GLU A 11 -9.36 -11.06 -20.21
C GLU A 11 -9.95 -12.18 -19.34
N LEU A 12 -9.36 -12.43 -18.18
CA LEU A 12 -9.89 -13.40 -17.20
C LEU A 12 -11.29 -13.01 -16.75
N GLN A 13 -11.53 -11.73 -16.48
CA GLN A 13 -12.85 -11.22 -16.10
C GLN A 13 -13.87 -11.44 -17.22
N SER A 14 -13.51 -11.19 -18.47
CA SER A 14 -14.38 -11.46 -19.62
C SER A 14 -14.69 -12.95 -19.75
N ARG A 15 -13.73 -13.83 -19.48
CA ARG A 15 -13.90 -15.29 -19.57
C ARG A 15 -14.77 -15.86 -18.44
N TYR A 16 -14.62 -15.37 -17.22
CA TYR A 16 -15.21 -15.97 -16.02
C TYR A 16 -16.28 -15.13 -15.34
N GLY A 17 -16.44 -13.87 -15.74
CA GLY A 17 -17.55 -13.01 -15.34
C GLY A 17 -17.52 -12.48 -13.89
N PHE A 18 -16.38 -12.51 -13.21
CA PHE A 18 -16.25 -11.98 -11.85
C PHE A 18 -16.22 -10.44 -11.79
N ILE A 19 -16.44 -9.90 -10.59
CA ILE A 19 -16.27 -8.46 -10.29
C ILE A 19 -14.82 -8.22 -9.92
N ILE A 20 -14.23 -7.14 -10.45
CA ILE A 20 -12.92 -6.64 -10.03
C ILE A 20 -13.15 -5.53 -9.02
N ALA A 21 -12.68 -5.75 -7.78
CA ALA A 21 -12.64 -4.74 -6.74
C ALA A 21 -11.19 -4.30 -6.50
N ALA A 22 -10.83 -3.13 -7.02
CA ALA A 22 -9.48 -2.58 -6.95
C ALA A 22 -9.31 -1.70 -5.70
N ASP A 23 -8.45 -2.07 -4.77
CA ASP A 23 -8.05 -1.22 -3.64
C ASP A 23 -6.86 -0.33 -4.03
N GLU A 24 -7.11 0.96 -4.17
CA GLU A 24 -6.18 1.97 -4.65
C GLU A 24 -5.83 3.00 -3.58
N CYS A 25 -5.95 2.65 -2.29
CA CYS A 25 -5.67 3.58 -1.17
C CYS A 25 -4.24 4.14 -1.11
N TYR A 26 -3.30 3.59 -1.88
CA TYR A 26 -1.91 4.03 -1.97
C TYR A 26 -1.58 4.78 -3.27
N SER A 27 -2.58 5.11 -4.11
CA SER A 27 -2.37 5.74 -5.43
C SER A 27 -1.49 6.98 -5.39
N GLU A 28 -1.55 7.75 -4.29
CA GLU A 28 -0.83 9.03 -4.16
C GLU A 28 0.56 8.92 -3.52
N ILE A 29 0.94 7.75 -3.03
CA ILE A 29 2.24 7.52 -2.38
C ILE A 29 3.16 6.82 -3.38
N TYR A 30 3.85 7.61 -4.20
CA TYR A 30 4.75 7.13 -5.24
C TYR A 30 6.00 8.02 -5.37
N PHE A 31 6.94 7.58 -6.21
CA PHE A 31 8.20 8.29 -6.47
C PHE A 31 8.12 9.12 -7.76
N GLU A 32 8.83 10.24 -7.82
CA GLU A 32 8.68 11.27 -8.87
C GLU A 32 8.47 10.73 -10.29
N GLY A 33 7.43 11.24 -10.97
CA GLY A 33 7.14 10.93 -12.37
C GLY A 33 6.45 9.59 -12.64
N GLU A 34 6.22 8.77 -11.60
CA GLU A 34 5.73 7.40 -11.76
C GLU A 34 4.40 7.17 -10.99
N PRO A 35 3.30 7.89 -11.32
CA PRO A 35 2.01 7.62 -10.70
C PRO A 35 1.53 6.20 -11.05
N PRO A 36 1.05 5.40 -10.08
CA PRO A 36 0.50 4.08 -10.34
C PRO A 36 -0.74 4.17 -11.25
N ILE A 37 -0.82 3.30 -12.25
CA ILE A 37 -2.01 3.21 -13.12
C ILE A 37 -3.20 2.61 -12.35
N GLY A 38 -4.30 3.36 -12.27
CA GLY A 38 -5.56 2.91 -11.64
C GLY A 38 -6.40 1.99 -12.55
N CYS A 39 -7.33 1.24 -11.95
CA CYS A 39 -8.22 0.30 -12.63
C CYS A 39 -9.06 0.97 -13.72
N LEU A 40 -9.73 2.08 -13.39
CA LEU A 40 -10.59 2.79 -14.32
C LEU A 40 -9.79 3.48 -15.43
N GLN A 41 -8.58 3.97 -15.11
CA GLN A 41 -7.65 4.50 -16.11
C GLN A 41 -7.23 3.39 -17.09
N ALA A 42 -6.79 2.24 -16.58
CA ALA A 42 -6.38 1.10 -17.39
C ALA A 42 -7.51 0.62 -18.32
N ALA A 43 -8.75 0.53 -17.80
CA ALA A 43 -9.91 0.17 -18.60
C ALA A 43 -10.15 1.16 -19.75
N ALA A 44 -10.14 2.47 -19.46
CA ALA A 44 -10.32 3.51 -20.47
C ALA A 44 -9.23 3.47 -21.54
N GLU A 45 -7.97 3.33 -21.14
CA GLU A 45 -6.83 3.27 -22.08
C GLU A 45 -6.79 1.98 -22.92
N LEU A 46 -7.44 0.90 -22.47
CA LEU A 46 -7.58 -0.36 -23.19
C LEU A 46 -8.90 -0.43 -23.99
N GLY A 47 -9.70 0.64 -24.01
CA GLY A 47 -10.96 0.70 -24.75
C GLY A 47 -12.05 -0.21 -24.17
N ARG A 48 -11.98 -0.54 -22.88
CA ARG A 48 -12.98 -1.34 -22.16
C ARG A 48 -14.00 -0.44 -21.48
N ASP A 49 -15.24 -0.90 -21.38
CA ASP A 49 -16.21 -0.29 -20.48
C ASP A 49 -15.89 -0.57 -19.00
N PHE A 50 -16.66 0.02 -18.08
CA PHE A 50 -16.48 -0.16 -16.64
C PHE A 50 -17.35 -1.27 -16.04
N SER A 51 -17.94 -2.13 -16.87
CA SER A 51 -18.81 -3.21 -16.41
C SER A 51 -18.05 -4.13 -15.46
N LYS A 52 -18.64 -4.39 -14.28
CA LYS A 52 -18.07 -5.20 -13.20
C LYS A 52 -16.72 -4.71 -12.66
N LEU A 53 -16.37 -3.44 -12.90
CA LEU A 53 -15.20 -2.80 -12.30
C LEU A 53 -15.64 -1.86 -11.19
N VAL A 54 -15.02 -1.96 -10.02
CA VAL A 54 -15.17 -0.98 -8.94
C VAL A 54 -13.80 -0.71 -8.31
N MET A 55 -13.45 0.56 -8.15
CA MET A 55 -12.28 1.00 -7.41
C MET A 55 -12.68 1.55 -6.04
N PHE A 56 -11.83 1.31 -5.05
CA PHE A 56 -11.95 1.79 -3.68
C PHE A 56 -10.72 2.62 -3.34
N THR A 57 -10.92 3.81 -2.79
CA THR A 57 -9.81 4.64 -2.31
C THR A 57 -10.16 5.37 -1.01
N SER A 58 -9.18 5.99 -0.38
CA SER A 58 -9.34 6.68 0.90
C SER A 58 -8.39 7.87 1.08
N LEU A 59 -8.89 8.92 1.74
CA LEU A 59 -8.08 10.03 2.23
C LEU A 59 -7.09 9.65 3.33
N SER A 60 -7.23 8.44 3.90
CA SER A 60 -6.47 8.01 5.07
C SER A 60 -4.95 8.12 4.89
N LYS A 61 -4.44 7.82 3.68
CA LYS A 61 -3.00 7.81 3.38
C LYS A 61 -2.62 9.02 2.53
N ARG A 62 -3.43 9.34 1.51
CA ARG A 62 -3.28 10.52 0.66
C ARG A 62 -3.12 11.80 1.47
N SER A 63 -3.96 11.98 2.49
CA SER A 63 -4.14 13.25 3.20
C SER A 63 -3.85 13.17 4.70
N ASN A 64 -3.17 12.11 5.18
CA ASN A 64 -2.82 11.93 6.61
C ASN A 64 -4.00 12.01 7.59
N VAL A 65 -5.22 11.62 7.15
CA VAL A 65 -6.45 11.70 7.96
C VAL A 65 -7.11 10.32 8.16
N PRO A 66 -6.41 9.28 8.64
CA PRO A 66 -7.03 7.97 8.87
C PRO A 66 -8.18 8.02 9.88
N GLY A 67 -8.16 8.99 10.81
CA GLY A 67 -9.21 9.23 11.79
C GLY A 67 -10.49 9.87 11.22
N LEU A 68 -10.43 10.49 10.03
CA LEU A 68 -11.60 11.13 9.39
C LEU A 68 -12.61 10.11 8.85
N ARG A 69 -12.17 8.87 8.60
CA ARG A 69 -13.00 7.76 8.09
C ARG A 69 -13.68 8.10 6.77
N SER A 70 -12.93 8.69 5.83
CA SER A 70 -13.45 9.09 4.52
C SER A 70 -12.68 8.49 3.33
N GLY A 71 -13.44 8.19 2.29
CA GLY A 71 -13.03 7.55 1.05
C GLY A 71 -14.24 7.45 0.10
N PHE A 72 -14.05 6.87 -1.07
CA PHE A 72 -15.14 6.65 -2.03
C PHE A 72 -14.94 5.36 -2.82
N VAL A 73 -16.02 4.93 -3.46
CA VAL A 73 -16.05 3.85 -4.45
C VAL A 73 -16.55 4.42 -5.78
N ALA A 74 -15.94 4.02 -6.88
CA ALA A 74 -16.32 4.46 -8.23
C ALA A 74 -16.22 3.30 -9.23
N GLY A 75 -17.04 3.29 -10.28
CA GLY A 75 -17.06 2.20 -11.26
C GLY A 75 -18.46 1.91 -11.81
N ASP A 76 -18.77 0.62 -11.98
CA ASP A 76 -20.03 0.13 -12.55
C ASP A 76 -21.27 0.70 -11.84
N ALA A 77 -22.05 1.50 -12.58
CA ALA A 77 -23.25 2.15 -12.08
C ALA A 77 -24.34 1.17 -11.63
N ALA A 78 -24.46 0.00 -12.25
CA ALA A 78 -25.44 -1.01 -11.86
C ALA A 78 -25.08 -1.59 -10.48
N LEU A 79 -23.80 -1.92 -10.26
CA LEU A 79 -23.31 -2.39 -8.97
C LEU A 79 -23.46 -1.31 -7.88
N LEU A 80 -23.13 -0.06 -8.21
CA LEU A 80 -23.22 1.05 -7.25
C LEU A 80 -24.66 1.37 -6.85
N LYS A 81 -25.64 1.18 -7.75
CA LYS A 81 -27.06 1.34 -7.43
C LYS A 81 -27.51 0.35 -6.36
N ASP A 82 -27.19 -0.93 -6.54
CA ASP A 82 -27.55 -1.97 -5.57
C ASP A 82 -26.77 -1.81 -4.26
N PHE A 83 -25.49 -1.42 -4.35
CA PHE A 83 -24.68 -1.14 -3.18
C PHE A 83 -25.19 0.06 -2.38
N LEU A 84 -25.67 1.12 -3.05
CA LEU A 84 -26.30 2.26 -2.38
C LEU A 84 -27.56 1.83 -1.62
N LEU A 85 -28.43 1.02 -2.22
CA LEU A 85 -29.62 0.48 -1.56
C LEU A 85 -29.24 -0.33 -0.32
N TYR A 86 -28.23 -1.20 -0.41
CA TYR A 86 -27.73 -1.94 0.76
C TYR A 86 -27.23 -0.97 1.86
N ARG A 87 -26.50 0.08 1.47
CA ARG A 87 -25.89 1.05 2.41
C ARG A 87 -26.91 1.85 3.22
N THR A 88 -28.16 2.00 2.73
CA THR A 88 -29.23 2.66 3.51
C THR A 88 -29.62 1.84 4.74
N TYR A 89 -29.56 0.51 4.65
CA TYR A 89 -29.85 -0.40 5.77
C TYR A 89 -28.62 -0.69 6.63
N HIS A 90 -27.43 -0.79 6.01
CA HIS A 90 -26.17 -0.93 6.74
C HIS A 90 -25.86 0.30 7.61
N GLY A 91 -26.44 1.48 7.33
CA GLY A 91 -26.27 2.67 8.16
C GLY A 91 -24.91 3.35 7.99
N SER A 92 -24.44 3.51 6.74
CA SER A 92 -23.12 4.06 6.41
C SER A 92 -23.14 5.46 5.78
N ALA A 93 -24.14 6.28 6.11
CA ALA A 93 -24.20 7.67 5.69
C ALA A 93 -23.11 8.50 6.40
N MET A 94 -22.38 9.33 5.65
CA MET A 94 -21.32 10.17 6.19
C MET A 94 -21.89 11.50 6.71
N GLY A 95 -21.47 11.94 7.90
CA GLY A 95 -21.90 13.23 8.45
C GLY A 95 -21.44 14.41 7.59
N ILE A 96 -22.30 15.43 7.44
CA ILE A 96 -22.03 16.61 6.59
C ILE A 96 -20.69 17.29 6.91
N PRO A 97 -20.29 17.53 8.18
CA PRO A 97 -18.98 18.13 8.47
C PRO A 97 -17.80 17.31 7.94
N VAL A 98 -17.89 15.98 8.01
CA VAL A 98 -16.87 15.08 7.43
C VAL A 98 -16.87 15.18 5.91
N GLN A 99 -18.04 15.23 5.26
CA GLN A 99 -18.12 15.44 3.81
C GLN A 99 -17.46 16.77 3.39
N MET A 100 -17.70 17.87 4.13
CA MET A 100 -17.11 19.17 3.84
C MET A 100 -15.58 19.16 4.00
N ALA A 101 -15.07 18.53 5.07
CA ALA A 101 -13.64 18.33 5.24
C ALA A 101 -13.03 17.47 4.12
N SER A 102 -13.74 16.43 3.69
CA SER A 102 -13.31 15.59 2.57
C SER A 102 -13.29 16.33 1.24
N ILE A 103 -14.27 17.20 0.97
CA ILE A 103 -14.28 18.07 -0.22
C ILE A 103 -13.03 18.95 -0.22
N ALA A 104 -12.70 19.59 0.90
CA ALA A 104 -11.50 20.40 1.02
C ALA A 104 -10.23 19.58 0.76
N ALA A 105 -10.16 18.36 1.32
CA ALA A 105 -9.01 17.47 1.12
C ALA A 105 -8.88 16.99 -0.34
N TRP A 106 -9.98 16.61 -1.01
CA TRP A 106 -9.93 16.16 -2.41
C TRP A 106 -9.56 17.27 -3.39
N ASN A 107 -9.90 18.53 -3.08
CA ASN A 107 -9.63 19.68 -3.96
C ASN A 107 -8.22 20.28 -3.78
N ASP A 108 -7.48 19.92 -2.74
CA ASP A 108 -6.11 20.40 -2.52
C ASP A 108 -5.08 19.32 -2.86
N GLU A 109 -4.15 19.66 -3.77
CA GLU A 109 -3.00 18.83 -4.12
C GLU A 109 -1.70 19.29 -3.43
N THR A 110 -1.69 20.49 -2.83
CA THR A 110 -0.50 21.04 -2.18
C THR A 110 -0.07 20.18 -1.00
N HIS A 111 -1.01 19.80 -0.13
CA HIS A 111 -0.70 18.90 0.99
C HIS A 111 -0.31 17.48 0.53
N VAL A 112 -0.81 17.02 -0.62
CA VAL A 112 -0.48 15.69 -1.18
C VAL A 112 0.95 15.68 -1.69
N LEU A 113 1.36 16.72 -2.42
CA LEU A 113 2.72 16.89 -2.90
C LEU A 113 3.73 16.92 -1.74
N GLU A 114 3.45 17.68 -0.68
CA GLU A 114 4.30 17.71 0.51
C GLU A 114 4.33 16.35 1.23
N ASN A 115 3.18 15.69 1.38
CA ASN A 115 3.11 14.34 1.96
C ASN A 115 3.98 13.34 1.17
N ARG A 116 3.90 13.38 -0.17
CA ARG A 116 4.70 12.53 -1.05
C ARG A 116 6.19 12.84 -0.92
N ARG A 117 6.57 14.12 -0.91
CA ARG A 117 7.96 14.57 -0.70
C ARG A 117 8.55 13.99 0.60
N LEU A 118 7.78 14.01 1.69
CA LEU A 118 8.20 13.45 2.98
C LEU A 118 8.47 11.95 2.91
N TYR A 119 7.66 11.17 2.18
CA TYR A 119 7.94 9.74 2.00
C TYR A 119 9.16 9.51 1.11
N GLN A 120 9.30 10.27 0.03
CA GLN A 120 10.47 10.19 -0.86
C GLN A 120 11.77 10.45 -0.09
N GLU A 121 11.80 11.46 0.78
CA GLU A 121 12.93 11.76 1.64
C GLU A 121 13.31 10.57 2.55
N LYS A 122 12.31 9.92 3.17
CA LYS A 122 12.54 8.74 4.01
C LYS A 122 13.17 7.60 3.22
N PHE A 123 12.62 7.25 2.05
CA PHE A 123 13.18 6.17 1.22
C PHE A 123 14.58 6.52 0.71
N ALA A 124 14.81 7.75 0.25
CA ALA A 124 16.11 8.20 -0.23
C ALA A 124 17.22 8.08 0.82
N ARG A 125 16.86 8.25 2.10
CA ARG A 125 17.81 8.09 3.22
C ARG A 125 17.92 6.67 3.75
N VAL A 126 16.83 5.91 3.77
CA VAL A 126 16.80 4.56 4.38
C VAL A 126 17.32 3.48 3.44
N LEU A 127 16.95 3.51 2.15
CA LEU A 127 17.32 2.44 1.22
C LEU A 127 18.84 2.27 1.08
N PRO A 128 19.66 3.34 0.91
CA PRO A 128 21.11 3.19 0.81
C PRO A 128 21.75 2.60 2.08
N ILE A 129 21.13 2.81 3.24
CA ILE A 129 21.60 2.23 4.51
C ILE A 129 21.30 0.74 4.54
N LEU A 130 20.05 0.36 4.32
CA LEU A 130 19.65 -1.06 4.30
C LEU A 130 20.42 -1.86 3.24
N ALA A 131 20.71 -1.27 2.08
CA ALA A 131 21.49 -1.88 1.01
C ALA A 131 22.91 -2.31 1.43
N GLN A 132 23.44 -1.78 2.54
CA GLN A 132 24.76 -2.19 3.06
C GLN A 132 24.76 -3.55 3.79
N GLY A 133 23.59 -4.15 3.99
CA GLY A 133 23.46 -5.45 4.67
C GLY A 133 22.34 -6.35 4.12
N PHE A 134 21.58 -5.86 3.13
CA PHE A 134 20.44 -6.57 2.55
C PHE A 134 20.36 -6.31 1.05
N GLU A 135 19.87 -7.28 0.30
CA GLU A 135 19.33 -7.03 -1.03
C GLU A 135 17.96 -6.35 -0.86
N VAL A 136 17.86 -5.09 -1.26
CA VAL A 136 16.64 -4.29 -1.14
C VAL A 136 16.50 -3.40 -2.35
N THR A 137 15.29 -3.34 -2.88
CA THR A 137 14.92 -2.46 -3.99
C THR A 137 13.87 -1.44 -3.53
N ARG A 138 13.83 -0.32 -4.25
CA ARG A 138 12.76 0.67 -4.08
C ARG A 138 11.43 0.03 -4.54
N PRO A 139 10.33 0.15 -3.77
CA PRO A 139 9.03 -0.31 -4.24
C PRO A 139 8.49 0.61 -5.34
N ASP A 140 7.54 0.14 -6.14
CA ASP A 140 6.89 0.97 -7.17
C ASP A 140 6.08 2.12 -6.53
N ALA A 141 5.44 1.85 -5.39
CA ALA A 141 4.60 2.78 -4.64
C ALA A 141 4.46 2.34 -3.17
N SER A 142 3.63 3.04 -2.39
CA SER A 142 3.40 2.88 -0.95
C SER A 142 4.55 3.37 -0.06
N PHE A 143 4.36 3.26 1.25
CA PHE A 143 5.36 3.59 2.28
C PHE A 143 5.98 2.36 2.94
N TYR A 144 5.87 1.19 2.32
CA TYR A 144 6.40 -0.06 2.85
C TYR A 144 7.69 -0.47 2.16
N ILE A 145 8.62 -1.02 2.95
CA ILE A 145 9.73 -1.85 2.45
C ILE A 145 9.37 -3.30 2.74
N TRP A 146 9.42 -4.14 1.71
CA TRP A 146 9.26 -5.58 1.82
C TRP A 146 10.65 -6.21 1.83
N LEU A 147 11.21 -6.38 3.03
CA LEU A 147 12.61 -6.74 3.22
C LEU A 147 12.75 -8.24 3.40
N GLN A 148 13.63 -8.89 2.65
CA GLN A 148 13.95 -10.29 2.87
C GLN A 148 14.67 -10.46 4.21
N ALA A 149 14.13 -11.33 5.07
CA ALA A 149 14.74 -11.66 6.34
C ALA A 149 15.97 -12.56 6.11
N PRO A 150 17.05 -12.40 6.90
CA PRO A 150 18.18 -13.31 6.86
C PRO A 150 17.74 -14.74 7.15
N ASP A 151 18.43 -15.70 6.50
CA ASP A 151 18.19 -17.14 6.60
C ASP A 151 16.74 -17.57 6.28
N GLY A 152 15.96 -16.68 5.63
CA GLY A 152 14.55 -16.91 5.34
C GLY A 152 13.66 -17.03 6.57
N ASN A 153 14.10 -16.60 7.76
CA ASN A 153 13.33 -16.73 9.00
C ASN A 153 12.83 -15.38 9.54
N ASP A 154 11.71 -14.92 9.00
CA ASP A 154 11.07 -13.65 9.35
C ASP A 154 10.60 -13.56 10.81
N LEU A 155 10.17 -14.66 11.43
CA LEU A 155 9.80 -14.66 12.86
C LEU A 155 11.01 -14.42 13.77
N THR A 156 12.09 -15.16 13.54
CA THR A 156 13.32 -15.01 14.33
C THR A 156 13.90 -13.62 14.11
N PHE A 157 13.92 -13.13 12.87
CA PHE A 157 14.41 -11.79 12.57
C PHE A 157 13.61 -10.70 13.29
N ALA A 158 12.28 -10.72 13.22
CA ALA A 158 11.44 -9.76 13.94
C ALA A 158 11.66 -9.82 15.46
N ARG A 159 11.80 -11.01 16.04
CA ARG A 159 12.10 -11.20 17.48
C ARG A 159 13.46 -10.65 17.87
N THR A 160 14.49 -10.85 17.04
CA THR A 160 15.83 -10.31 17.26
C THR A 160 15.81 -8.79 17.21
N LEU A 161 15.18 -8.20 16.19
CA LEU A 161 15.05 -6.73 16.08
C LEU A 161 14.34 -6.11 17.30
N TRP A 162 13.28 -6.77 17.78
CA TRP A 162 12.59 -6.35 18.99
C TRP A 162 13.50 -6.44 20.23
N ARG A 163 14.15 -7.59 20.45
CA ARG A 163 14.98 -7.83 21.63
C ARG A 163 16.20 -6.92 21.71
N GLU A 164 16.87 -6.71 20.57
CA GLU A 164 18.16 -6.00 20.54
C GLU A 164 18.01 -4.48 20.43
N ALA A 165 16.89 -3.99 19.87
CA ALA A 165 16.75 -2.57 19.56
C ALA A 165 15.33 -2.00 19.74
N ALA A 166 14.38 -2.78 20.27
CA ALA A 166 12.96 -2.42 20.37
C ALA A 166 12.34 -2.04 19.01
N ILE A 167 12.89 -2.55 17.91
CA ILE A 167 12.40 -2.28 16.56
C ILE A 167 11.28 -3.27 16.24
N GLN A 168 10.12 -2.73 15.86
CA GLN A 168 8.95 -3.51 15.49
C GLN A 168 8.82 -3.57 13.97
N VAL A 169 8.87 -4.79 13.43
CA VAL A 169 8.56 -5.10 12.03
C VAL A 169 7.50 -6.18 11.99
N LEU A 170 6.78 -6.31 10.88
CA LEU A 170 5.74 -7.34 10.77
C LEU A 170 6.28 -8.55 9.99
N PRO A 171 6.34 -9.76 10.59
CA PRO A 171 6.63 -10.99 9.86
C PRO A 171 5.68 -11.17 8.69
N GLY A 172 6.24 -11.36 7.50
CA GLY A 172 5.50 -11.40 6.25
C GLY A 172 4.55 -12.59 6.17
N ARG A 173 4.87 -13.69 6.84
CA ARG A 173 3.99 -14.86 6.95
C ARG A 173 2.63 -14.54 7.59
N PHE A 174 2.52 -13.46 8.36
CA PHE A 174 1.24 -13.02 8.95
C PHE A 174 0.34 -12.29 7.96
N LEU A 175 0.86 -11.88 6.80
CA LEU A 175 0.12 -11.21 5.74
C LEU A 175 -0.32 -12.17 4.62
N ALA A 176 0.08 -13.44 4.70
CA ALA A 176 -0.13 -14.44 3.66
C ALA A 176 -0.70 -15.73 4.25
N ARG A 177 -1.15 -16.63 3.37
CA ARG A 177 -1.63 -17.98 3.73
C ARG A 177 -0.77 -19.02 3.05
N ASP A 178 -0.71 -20.21 3.66
CA ASP A 178 -0.08 -21.37 3.04
C ASP A 178 -0.88 -21.80 1.81
N THR A 179 -0.17 -22.08 0.72
CA THR A 179 -0.71 -22.62 -0.53
C THR A 179 0.03 -23.91 -0.89
N ALA A 180 -0.39 -24.60 -1.95
CA ALA A 180 0.36 -25.74 -2.48
C ALA A 180 1.80 -25.37 -2.92
N GLN A 181 2.07 -24.09 -3.17
CA GLN A 181 3.39 -23.55 -3.52
C GLN A 181 4.15 -22.97 -2.31
N GLY A 182 3.60 -23.15 -1.10
CA GLY A 182 4.15 -22.59 0.14
C GLY A 182 3.50 -21.25 0.53
N ASN A 183 4.10 -20.57 1.51
CA ASN A 183 3.66 -19.29 2.03
C ASN A 183 4.42 -18.14 1.33
N PRO A 184 3.77 -17.32 0.49
CA PRO A 184 4.47 -16.26 -0.24
C PRO A 184 4.96 -15.10 0.66
N GLY A 185 4.49 -15.03 1.91
CA GLY A 185 4.94 -14.06 2.89
C GLY A 185 6.13 -14.52 3.74
N ALA A 186 6.39 -15.83 3.80
CA ALA A 186 7.47 -16.37 4.62
C ALA A 186 8.84 -15.92 4.10
N GLY A 187 9.77 -15.64 5.02
CA GLY A 187 11.09 -15.15 4.69
C GLY A 187 11.18 -13.65 4.42
N TYR A 188 10.09 -12.89 4.60
CA TYR A 188 10.09 -11.43 4.47
C TYR A 188 9.56 -10.75 5.74
N VAL A 189 9.97 -9.50 5.97
CA VAL A 189 9.36 -8.61 6.96
C VAL A 189 8.88 -7.34 6.29
N ARG A 190 7.71 -6.84 6.71
CA ARG A 190 7.19 -5.54 6.28
C ARG A 190 7.65 -4.45 7.24
N ILE A 191 8.33 -3.44 6.70
CA ILE A 191 8.76 -2.23 7.40
C ILE A 191 7.94 -1.07 6.86
N ALA A 192 7.35 -0.24 7.73
CA ALA A 192 6.58 0.94 7.35
C ALA A 192 7.37 2.22 7.66
N LEU A 193 7.64 3.06 6.67
CA LEU A 193 8.35 4.34 6.85
C LEU A 193 7.39 5.46 7.26
N VAL A 194 6.68 5.26 8.36
CA VAL A 194 5.65 6.20 8.85
C VAL A 194 6.16 7.11 9.97
N ALA A 195 7.21 6.70 10.70
CA ALA A 195 7.87 7.51 11.72
C ALA A 195 8.61 8.73 11.12
N PRO A 196 9.03 9.71 11.94
CA PRO A 196 9.94 10.78 11.51
C PRO A 196 11.20 10.24 10.81
N VAL A 197 11.76 11.02 9.88
CA VAL A 197 12.90 10.59 9.06
C VAL A 197 14.13 10.19 9.89
N ALA A 198 14.39 10.92 10.98
CA ALA A 198 15.50 10.63 11.89
C ALA A 198 15.35 9.24 12.54
N ASP A 199 14.14 8.89 12.98
CA ASP A 199 13.84 7.60 13.60
C ASP A 199 13.94 6.46 12.57
N CYS A 200 13.44 6.68 11.35
CA CYS A 200 13.55 5.71 10.26
C CYS A 200 15.02 5.42 9.92
N VAL A 201 15.87 6.44 9.88
CA VAL A 201 17.31 6.29 9.61
C VAL A 201 18.02 5.56 10.74
N ALA A 202 17.79 5.99 11.99
CA ALA A 202 18.39 5.33 13.15
C ALA A 202 17.96 3.85 13.25
N ALA A 203 16.72 3.54 12.89
CA ALA A 203 16.25 2.16 12.81
C ALA A 203 16.97 1.38 11.70
N ALA A 204 17.14 1.95 10.51
CA ALA A 204 17.86 1.30 9.41
C ALA A 204 19.32 0.97 9.76
N GLU A 205 20.03 1.91 10.39
CA GLU A 205 21.41 1.71 10.85
C GLU A 205 21.51 0.57 11.88
N LYS A 206 20.61 0.54 12.86
CA LYS A 206 20.52 -0.54 13.85
C LYS A 206 20.19 -1.88 13.22
N ILE A 207 19.27 -1.92 12.26
CA ILE A 207 18.89 -3.15 11.54
C ILE A 207 20.12 -3.73 10.83
N VAL A 208 20.90 -2.91 10.12
CA VAL A 208 22.14 -3.35 9.44
C VAL A 208 23.19 -3.83 10.43
N ALA A 209 23.39 -3.12 11.53
CA ALA A 209 24.33 -3.55 12.58
C ALA A 209 23.93 -4.90 13.20
N ILE A 210 22.64 -5.09 13.50
CA ILE A 210 22.10 -6.37 14.00
C ILE A 210 22.27 -7.46 12.96
N ARG A 211 21.99 -7.18 11.68
CA ARG A 211 22.16 -8.14 10.58
C ARG A 211 23.60 -8.66 10.50
N ARG A 212 24.59 -7.78 10.57
CA ARG A 212 26.02 -8.15 10.52
C ARG A 212 26.47 -8.94 11.76
N ARG A 213 25.94 -8.60 12.93
CA ARG A 213 26.33 -9.22 14.21
C ARG A 213 25.67 -10.58 14.44
N CYS A 214 24.39 -10.71 14.09
CA CYS A 214 23.56 -11.85 14.50
C CYS A 214 23.29 -12.88 13.39
N TYR A 215 23.64 -12.56 12.14
CA TYR A 215 23.36 -13.41 10.98
C TYR A 215 24.56 -13.48 10.02
N PRO A 216 25.80 -13.76 10.48
CA PRO A 216 27.03 -13.61 9.68
C PRO A 216 26.97 -14.29 8.31
#